data_AF-A0A3D5FWS1-F1
#
_entry.id   AF-A0A3D5FWS1-F1
#
_cell.length_a   1.000
_cell.length_b   1.000
_cell.length_c   1.000
_cell.angle_alpha   90.00
_cell.angle_beta   90.00
_cell.angle_gamma   90.00
#
_symmetry.space_group_name_H-M   'P 1'
#
loop_
_entity.id
_entity.type
_entity.pdbx_description
1 polymer ?
#
loop_
_entity_poly.entity_id
_entity_poly.type
_entity_poly.pdbx_seq_one_letter_code
_entity_poly.pdbx_strand_id
1 'polypeptide(L)'
;MWYLDGVETAIFRLPAAAGDFCVAVDVEGQAEPLATMMWRGRSDNRSFDSLILQADQMYETRQATYLIERTTLVSGILDLLLESRIRDHERMETPELNVTYEVDDRSFHVNLETIAPWGPAPAADGT
;
A
#
# COMPACT_ATOMS: atom_id res chain seq x y z
N MET A 1 0.00 -1.58 -15.54
CA MET A 1 -1.08 -2.35 -14.90
C MET A 1 -2.36 -1.57 -15.11
N TRP A 2 -3.48 -2.25 -15.34
CA TRP A 2 -4.79 -1.63 -15.52
C TRP A 2 -5.72 -2.12 -14.42
N TYR A 3 -6.35 -1.20 -13.71
CA TYR A 3 -7.36 -1.51 -12.70
C TYR A 3 -8.76 -1.49 -13.30
N LEU A 4 -9.71 -2.16 -12.65
CA LEU A 4 -11.10 -2.28 -13.12
C LEU A 4 -11.87 -0.95 -13.10
N ASP A 5 -11.39 0.02 -12.34
CA ASP A 5 -11.91 1.40 -12.27
C ASP A 5 -11.35 2.31 -13.38
N GLY A 6 -10.52 1.76 -14.28
CA GLY A 6 -9.91 2.49 -15.40
C GLY A 6 -8.59 3.17 -15.04
N VAL A 7 -8.10 3.05 -13.80
CA VAL A 7 -6.80 3.61 -13.43
C VAL A 7 -5.68 2.79 -14.08
N GLU A 8 -4.80 3.49 -14.79
CA GLU A 8 -3.58 2.92 -15.35
C GLU A 8 -2.37 3.26 -14.47
N THR A 9 -1.57 2.26 -14.13
CA THR A 9 -0.40 2.48 -13.26
C THR A 9 0.86 1.83 -13.77
N ALA A 10 1.99 2.44 -13.42
CA ALA A 10 3.31 1.88 -13.58
C ALA A 10 4.17 2.26 -12.37
N ILE A 11 5.01 1.33 -11.92
CA ILE A 11 5.96 1.55 -10.83
C ILE A 11 7.36 1.33 -11.39
N PHE A 12 8.22 2.32 -11.21
CA PHE A 12 9.60 2.26 -11.67
C PHE A 12 10.55 2.38 -10.48
N ARG A 13 11.58 1.54 -10.48
CA ARG A 13 12.69 1.67 -9.54
C ARG A 13 13.85 2.40 -10.21
N LEU A 14 13.99 3.69 -9.93
CA LEU A 14 14.92 4.60 -10.62
C LEU A 14 15.98 5.20 -9.66
N PRO A 15 16.90 4.40 -9.11
CA PRO A 15 17.80 4.85 -8.03
C PRO A 15 18.76 5.98 -8.41
N ALA A 16 19.03 6.17 -9.71
CA ALA A 16 19.93 7.21 -10.21
C ALA A 16 19.21 8.45 -10.76
N ALA A 17 17.88 8.39 -10.91
CA ALA A 17 17.10 9.46 -11.57
C ALA A 17 16.03 10.07 -10.66
N ALA A 18 15.51 9.31 -9.69
CA ALA A 18 14.58 9.81 -8.68
C ALA A 18 15.27 9.78 -7.30
N GLY A 19 15.26 10.91 -6.60
CA GLY A 19 15.98 11.06 -5.32
C GLY A 19 15.32 10.33 -4.15
N ASP A 20 13.99 10.36 -4.07
CA ASP A 20 13.19 9.71 -3.03
C ASP A 20 11.90 9.14 -3.66
N PHE A 21 10.86 8.89 -2.87
CA PHE A 21 9.57 8.40 -3.39
C PHE A 21 8.84 9.50 -4.17
N CYS A 22 8.77 9.35 -5.49
CA CYS A 22 8.02 10.26 -6.37
C CYS A 22 6.73 9.60 -6.84
N VAL A 23 5.68 10.41 -6.98
CA VAL A 23 4.45 10.03 -7.67
C VAL A 23 4.12 11.10 -8.71
N ALA A 24 3.68 10.63 -9.88
CA ALA A 24 3.12 11.48 -10.92
C ALA A 24 1.79 10.86 -11.36
N VAL A 25 0.78 11.70 -11.52
CA VAL A 25 -0.57 11.31 -11.92
C VAL A 25 -0.98 12.19 -13.09
N ASP A 26 -1.31 11.55 -14.21
CA ASP A 26 -2.00 12.22 -15.30
C ASP A 26 -3.51 12.16 -15.04
N VAL A 27 -4.19 13.28 -15.21
CA VAL A 27 -5.62 13.40 -14.92
C VAL A 27 -6.31 13.90 -16.18
N GLU A 28 -7.30 13.15 -16.66
CA GLU A 28 -8.04 13.49 -17.86
C GLU A 28 -8.61 14.92 -17.77
N GLY A 29 -8.38 15.71 -18.81
CA GLY A 29 -8.80 17.11 -18.89
C GLY A 29 -7.86 18.11 -18.19
N GLN A 30 -6.78 17.67 -17.54
CA GLN A 30 -5.72 18.55 -17.06
C GLN A 30 -4.58 18.62 -18.09
N ALA A 31 -4.06 19.83 -18.31
CA ALA A 31 -3.01 20.05 -19.31
C ALA A 31 -1.62 19.61 -18.82
N GLU A 32 -1.39 19.66 -17.51
CA GLU A 32 -0.12 19.28 -16.88
C GLU A 32 -0.37 18.17 -15.84
N PRO A 33 0.52 17.16 -15.75
CA PRO A 33 0.40 16.11 -14.76
C PRO A 33 0.67 16.64 -13.35
N LEU A 34 -0.02 16.06 -12.37
CA LEU A 34 0.27 16.30 -10.96
C LEU A 34 1.49 15.49 -10.57
N ALA A 35 2.52 16.13 -10.03
CA ALA A 35 3.73 15.45 -9.58
C ALA A 35 4.15 15.94 -8.19
N THR A 36 4.53 14.99 -7.33
CA THR A 36 5.09 15.31 -6.01
C THR A 36 6.14 14.29 -5.58
N MET A 37 7.03 14.73 -4.71
CA MET A 37 8.03 13.88 -4.07
C MET A 37 7.75 13.86 -2.57
N MET A 38 7.61 12.66 -2.02
CA MET A 38 7.53 12.44 -0.58
C MET A 38 8.95 12.31 -0.04
N TRP A 39 9.40 13.36 0.65
CA TRP A 39 10.68 13.34 1.35
C TRP A 39 10.61 12.43 2.57
N ARG A 40 11.53 11.48 2.69
CA ARG A 40 11.63 10.69 3.92
C ARG A 40 12.46 11.45 4.95
N GLY A 41 11.90 11.60 6.15
CA GLY A 41 12.66 12.07 7.31
C GLY A 41 13.92 11.22 7.52
N ARG A 42 14.92 11.76 8.25
CA ARG A 42 16.15 11.01 8.58
C ARG A 42 15.76 9.64 9.13
N SER A 43 16.47 8.60 8.70
CA SER A 43 16.36 7.24 9.21
C SER A 43 16.32 7.23 10.73
N ASP A 44 15.14 7.03 11.31
CA ASP A 44 14.96 6.82 12.74
C ASP A 44 15.07 5.33 13.11
N ASN A 45 15.41 4.46 12.14
CA ASN A 45 15.47 3.00 12.25
C ASN A 45 14.13 2.34 12.71
N ARG A 46 13.00 3.05 12.59
CA ARG A 46 11.67 2.60 13.06
C ARG A 46 10.73 2.12 11.95
N SER A 47 11.26 1.85 10.76
CA SER A 47 10.49 1.42 9.59
C SER A 47 9.62 0.18 9.82
N PHE A 48 9.89 -0.59 10.87
CA PHE A 48 9.18 -1.82 11.23
C PHE A 48 8.32 -1.71 12.49
N ASP A 49 8.34 -0.57 13.21
CA ASP A 49 7.62 -0.42 14.48
C ASP A 49 6.13 -0.70 14.31
N SER A 50 5.51 -0.19 13.23
CA SER A 50 4.10 -0.43 12.95
C SER A 50 3.77 -1.91 12.78
N LEU A 51 4.64 -2.68 12.10
CA LEU A 51 4.43 -4.12 11.91
C LEU A 51 4.49 -4.89 13.22
N ILE A 52 5.44 -4.51 14.10
CA ILE A 52 5.59 -5.13 15.42
C ILE A 52 4.35 -4.86 16.28
N LEU A 53 3.86 -3.61 16.30
CA LEU A 53 2.66 -3.24 17.06
C LEU A 53 1.41 -3.96 16.54
N GLN A 54 1.24 -4.05 15.23
CA GLN A 54 0.11 -4.78 14.64
C GLN A 54 0.18 -6.29 14.93
N ALA A 55 1.39 -6.85 15.02
CA ALA A 55 1.58 -8.25 15.42
C ALA A 55 1.23 -8.46 16.89
N ASP A 56 1.67 -7.57 17.79
CA ASP A 56 1.35 -7.61 19.22
C ASP A 56 -0.17 -7.54 19.45
N GLN A 57 -0.86 -6.58 18.82
CA GLN A 57 -2.32 -6.48 18.88
C GLN A 57 -3.02 -7.75 18.36
N MET A 58 -2.51 -8.37 17.30
CA MET A 58 -3.05 -9.64 16.79
C MET A 58 -2.88 -10.77 17.82
N TYR A 59 -1.77 -10.83 18.55
CA TYR A 59 -1.57 -11.83 19.61
C TYR A 59 -2.53 -11.62 20.79
N GLU A 60 -2.72 -10.36 21.21
CA GLU A 60 -3.63 -10.01 22.30
C GLU A 60 -5.09 -10.33 21.96
N THR A 61 -5.54 -9.89 20.79
CA THR A 61 -6.95 -9.98 20.36
C THR A 61 -7.29 -11.31 19.69
N ARG A 62 -6.28 -12.04 19.20
CA ARG A 62 -6.42 -13.22 18.33
C ARG A 62 -7.16 -12.94 17.02
N GLN A 63 -7.18 -11.68 16.59
CA GLN A 63 -7.81 -11.24 15.34
C GLN A 63 -6.76 -10.65 14.40
N ALA A 64 -6.90 -10.90 13.10
CA ALA A 64 -6.02 -10.30 12.11
C ALA A 64 -6.18 -8.77 12.12
N THR A 65 -5.05 -8.06 12.18
CA THR A 65 -5.01 -6.58 12.27
C THR A 65 -4.79 -5.91 10.91
N TYR A 66 -4.87 -6.69 9.83
CA TYR A 66 -4.71 -6.26 8.45
C TYR A 66 -5.73 -6.98 7.57
N LEU A 67 -6.03 -6.36 6.43
CA LEU A 67 -6.95 -6.91 5.43
C LEU A 67 -6.20 -7.93 4.58
N ILE A 68 -6.64 -9.18 4.62
CA ILE A 68 -5.98 -10.27 3.88
C ILE A 68 -6.11 -10.04 2.37
N GLU A 69 -7.23 -9.45 1.96
CA GLU A 69 -7.57 -9.02 0.61
C GLU A 69 -6.46 -8.16 -0.01
N ARG A 70 -5.95 -7.19 0.75
CA ARG A 70 -4.86 -6.32 0.31
C ARG A 70 -3.57 -7.09 0.07
N THR A 71 -3.26 -8.05 0.96
CA THR A 71 -2.08 -8.91 0.80
C THR A 71 -2.21 -9.77 -0.44
N THR A 72 -3.35 -10.43 -0.63
CA THR A 72 -3.67 -11.25 -1.81
C THR A 72 -3.54 -10.44 -3.10
N LEU A 73 -4.10 -9.23 -3.13
CA LEU A 73 -4.02 -8.34 -4.30
C LEU A 73 -2.57 -8.01 -4.66
N VAL A 74 -1.76 -7.59 -3.69
CA VAL A 74 -0.36 -7.23 -3.95
C VAL A 74 0.48 -8.44 -4.35
N SER A 75 0.38 -9.56 -3.63
CA SER A 75 1.16 -10.76 -3.96
C SER A 75 0.73 -11.36 -5.29
N GLY A 76 -0.58 -11.42 -5.56
CA GLY A 76 -1.13 -11.98 -6.79
C GLY A 76 -0.74 -11.15 -8.02
N ILE A 77 -0.83 -9.82 -7.94
CA ILE A 77 -0.38 -8.94 -9.03
C ILE A 77 1.11 -9.15 -9.30
N LEU A 78 1.96 -9.19 -8.27
CA LEU A 78 3.40 -9.37 -8.45
C LEU A 78 3.73 -10.72 -9.12
N ASP A 79 3.06 -11.79 -8.72
CA ASP A 79 3.23 -13.12 -9.31
C ASP A 79 2.83 -13.14 -10.79
N LEU A 80 1.65 -12.59 -11.11
CA LEU A 80 1.14 -12.53 -12.49
C LEU A 80 1.98 -11.61 -13.38
N LEU A 81 2.57 -10.53 -12.85
CA LEU A 81 3.51 -9.70 -13.59
C LEU A 81 4.81 -10.46 -13.93
N LEU A 82 5.29 -11.32 -13.03
CA LEU A 82 6.43 -12.18 -13.30
C LEU A 82 6.11 -13.20 -14.40
N GLU A 83 4.94 -13.84 -14.30
CA GLU A 83 4.48 -14.81 -15.30
C GLU A 83 4.30 -14.15 -16.68
N SER A 84 3.64 -12.98 -16.73
CA SER A 84 3.50 -12.16 -17.94
C SER A 84 4.86 -11.88 -18.58
N ARG A 85 5.86 -11.49 -17.78
CA ARG A 85 7.22 -11.25 -18.26
C ARG A 85 7.87 -12.50 -18.85
N ILE A 86 7.65 -13.67 -18.25
CA ILE A 86 8.18 -14.95 -18.77
C ILE A 86 7.51 -15.30 -20.11
N ARG A 87 6.24 -14.92 -20.30
CA ARG A 87 5.46 -15.11 -21.53
C ARG A 87 5.56 -13.90 -22.48
N ASP A 88 6.74 -13.31 -22.61
CA ASP A 88 7.00 -12.18 -23.52
C ASP A 88 6.08 -10.98 -23.33
N HIS A 89 5.74 -10.66 -22.07
CA HIS A 89 4.88 -9.54 -21.69
C HIS A 89 3.43 -9.66 -22.17
N GLU A 90 2.92 -10.89 -22.28
CA GLU A 90 1.51 -11.15 -22.57
C GLU A 90 0.59 -10.50 -21.53
N ARG A 91 -0.52 -9.91 -21.99
CA ARG A 91 -1.57 -9.41 -21.09
C ARG A 91 -2.28 -10.58 -20.43
N MET A 92 -2.27 -10.60 -19.10
CA MET A 92 -2.98 -11.60 -18.31
C MET A 92 -4.24 -10.97 -17.71
N GLU A 93 -5.40 -11.60 -17.97
CA GLU A 93 -6.63 -11.27 -17.26
C GLU A 93 -6.59 -11.87 -15.86
N THR A 94 -7.10 -11.15 -14.86
CA THR A 94 -6.98 -11.52 -13.44
C THR A 94 -8.35 -11.53 -12.74
N PRO A 95 -9.34 -12.31 -13.22
CA PRO A 95 -10.68 -12.35 -12.62
C PRO A 95 -10.66 -12.76 -11.14
N GLU A 96 -9.69 -13.56 -10.72
CA GLU A 96 -9.46 -13.98 -9.34
C GLU A 96 -8.96 -12.86 -8.42
N LEU A 97 -8.47 -11.76 -8.99
CA LEU A 97 -8.03 -10.57 -8.26
C LEU A 97 -9.07 -9.45 -8.27
N ASN A 98 -10.33 -9.76 -8.62
CA ASN A 98 -11.45 -8.85 -8.43
C ASN A 98 -11.81 -8.74 -6.94
N VAL A 99 -10.97 -7.99 -6.21
CA VAL A 99 -11.00 -7.85 -4.76
C VAL A 99 -11.21 -6.39 -4.41
N THR A 100 -12.18 -6.10 -3.56
CA THR A 100 -12.43 -4.78 -2.99
C THR A 100 -12.12 -4.82 -1.50
N TYR A 101 -11.46 -3.79 -1.00
CA TYR A 101 -11.16 -3.64 0.43
C TYR A 101 -11.34 -2.18 0.84
N GLU A 102 -11.74 -1.97 2.09
CA GLU A 102 -11.87 -0.63 2.69
C GLU A 102 -10.70 -0.37 3.62
N VAL A 103 -10.05 0.77 3.49
CA VAL A 103 -8.99 1.19 4.42
C VAL A 103 -9.58 2.07 5.51
N ASP A 104 -9.05 1.91 6.71
CA ASP A 104 -9.33 2.80 7.83
C ASP A 104 -8.65 4.16 7.60
N ASP A 105 -9.28 5.25 8.00
CA ASP A 105 -8.75 6.61 7.90
C ASP A 105 -7.53 6.83 8.82
N ARG A 106 -7.28 5.91 9.77
CA ARG A 106 -6.14 6.01 10.70
C ARG A 106 -4.78 5.81 10.00
N SER A 107 -3.80 6.58 10.44
CA SER A 107 -2.39 6.38 10.04
C SER A 107 -1.71 5.36 10.95
N PHE A 108 -0.98 4.42 10.35
CA PHE A 108 -0.13 3.46 11.05
C PHE A 108 1.34 3.91 11.16
N HIS A 109 1.65 5.15 10.78
CA HIS A 109 3.01 5.67 10.86
C HIS A 109 3.42 5.89 12.33
N VAL A 110 4.57 5.34 12.72
CA VAL A 110 5.16 5.50 14.05
C VAL A 110 6.33 6.47 13.97
N ASN A 111 6.36 7.45 14.87
CA ASN A 111 7.47 8.38 15.05
C ASN A 111 7.83 8.55 16.54
N LEU A 112 8.85 9.36 16.84
CA LEU A 112 9.32 9.62 18.21
C LEU A 112 8.26 10.22 19.15
N GLU A 113 7.28 10.93 18.60
CA GLU A 113 6.17 11.51 19.36
C GLU A 113 5.01 10.51 19.54
N THR A 114 5.01 9.41 18.78
CA THR A 114 3.98 8.34 18.79
C THR A 114 4.51 7.02 19.37
N ILE A 115 5.29 7.10 20.45
CA ILE A 115 5.88 5.92 21.16
C ILE A 115 4.80 4.94 21.71
N ALA A 116 3.52 5.34 21.78
CA ALA A 116 2.36 4.45 21.92
C ALA A 116 1.13 5.13 21.26
N PRO A 117 0.52 4.64 20.15
CA PRO A 117 -0.23 5.54 19.26
C PRO A 117 -1.74 5.69 19.47
N TRP A 118 -2.43 4.87 20.27
CA TRP A 118 -3.85 4.63 19.96
C TRP A 118 -4.87 5.70 20.42
N GLY A 119 -4.59 6.50 21.45
CA GLY A 119 -5.72 7.01 22.25
C GLY A 119 -6.60 5.84 22.77
N PRO A 120 -7.80 6.05 23.32
CA PRO A 120 -8.68 4.92 23.64
C PRO A 120 -9.16 4.22 22.35
N ALA A 121 -9.20 2.89 22.36
CA ALA A 121 -9.86 2.11 21.30
C ALA A 121 -11.34 2.53 21.16
N PRO A 122 -11.91 2.64 19.95
CA PRO A 122 -13.33 2.90 19.79
C PRO A 122 -14.15 1.79 20.46
N ALA A 123 -15.30 2.17 21.03
CA ALA A 123 -16.23 1.19 21.60
C ALA A 123 -16.62 0.18 20.51
N ALA A 124 -16.69 -1.09 20.90
CA ALA A 124 -17.23 -2.14 20.05
C ALA A 124 -18.76 -2.01 20.01
N ASP A 125 -19.29 -0.98 19.37
CA ASP A 125 -20.72 -0.88 19.07
C ASP A 125 -20.95 -0.85 17.56
N GLY A 126 -21.28 -2.03 17.03
CA GLY A 126 -21.68 -2.22 15.65
C GLY A 126 -21.97 -3.68 15.29
N THR A 127 -23.03 -4.24 15.90
CA THR A 127 -23.65 -5.59 15.74
C THR A 127 -23.00 -6.80 16.39
#